data_AF-A0A6J1WRM0-F1
#
_entry.id   AF-A0A6J1WRM0-F1
#
_cell.length_a   1.000
_cell.length_b   1.000
_cell.length_c   1.000
_cell.angle_alpha   90.00
_cell.angle_beta   90.00
_cell.angle_gamma   90.00
#
_symmetry.space_group_name_H-M   'P 1'
#
loop_
_entity.id
_entity.type
_entity.pdbx_description
1 polymer ?
#
loop_
_entity_poly.entity_id
_entity_poly.type
_entity_poly.pdbx_seq_one_letter_code
_entity_poly.pdbx_strand_id
1 'polypeptide(L)'
;MNSNRSCSPDFCTVQCLPGHKFIDGTTVANMRCLEGEWRPTRADFSTIPDCEPECNPACQNGGICLSINTCQCPDGYRGPQCQYSASACDMRKLAFNGGYSCFGDDDTYSCKLNCPSGSSFSTPPAAHYTCLYSTGVFEPQPIPHCVF
;
A
#
# COMPACT_ATOMS: atom_id res chain seq x y z
N MET A 1 17.49 10.38 10.42
CA MET A 1 17.42 11.76 9.90
C MET A 1 17.32 11.65 8.39
N ASN A 2 16.22 12.10 7.81
CA ASN A 2 15.94 11.99 6.37
C ASN A 2 16.28 13.27 5.61
N SER A 3 17.19 14.07 6.17
CA SER A 3 17.57 15.39 5.68
C SER A 3 19.02 15.71 6.02
N ASN A 4 19.68 16.50 5.17
CA ASN A 4 20.94 17.15 5.49
C ASN A 4 20.70 18.60 5.92
N ARG A 5 21.48 19.08 6.89
CA ARG A 5 21.38 20.45 7.43
C ARG A 5 22.70 21.17 7.19
N SER A 6 22.65 22.33 6.53
CA SER A 6 23.81 23.20 6.30
C SER A 6 23.54 24.58 6.88
N CYS A 7 24.30 24.97 7.91
CA CYS A 7 24.10 26.23 8.63
C CYS A 7 25.31 27.16 8.54
N SER A 8 25.02 28.45 8.47
CA SER A 8 25.86 29.61 8.79
C SER A 8 25.37 30.22 10.12
N PRO A 9 26.05 31.23 10.70
CA PRO A 9 25.67 31.80 12.00
C PRO A 9 24.21 32.27 12.09
N ASP A 10 23.69 32.87 11.02
CA ASP A 10 22.35 33.49 11.02
C ASP A 10 21.35 32.79 10.09
N PHE A 11 21.78 31.77 9.36
CA PHE A 11 20.97 31.13 8.33
C PHE A 11 21.24 29.63 8.25
N CYS A 12 20.21 28.84 8.07
CA CYS A 12 20.36 27.40 7.90
C CYS A 12 19.37 26.84 6.88
N THR A 13 19.88 25.96 6.02
CA THR A 13 19.12 25.21 5.02
C THR A 13 19.01 23.76 5.43
N VAL A 14 17.78 23.25 5.43
CA VAL A 14 17.44 21.84 5.60
C VAL A 14 17.01 21.28 4.25
N GLN A 15 17.72 20.28 3.76
CA GLN A 15 17.50 19.63 2.47
C GLN A 15 17.12 18.17 2.72
N CYS A 16 15.92 17.75 2.30
CA CYS A 16 15.52 16.35 2.33
C CYS A 16 16.46 15.49 1.46
N LEU A 17 16.73 14.27 1.92
CA LEU A 17 17.45 13.26 1.14
C LEU A 17 16.62 12.83 -0.08
N PRO A 18 17.24 12.26 -1.13
CA PRO A 18 16.51 11.75 -2.28
C PRO A 18 15.36 10.83 -1.88
N GLY A 19 14.20 11.03 -2.52
CA GLY A 19 12.97 10.30 -2.22
C GLY A 19 12.28 10.70 -0.91
N HIS A 20 12.65 11.84 -0.31
CA HIS A 20 11.94 12.41 0.83
C HIS A 20 11.52 13.85 0.56
N LYS A 21 10.45 14.28 1.21
CA LYS A 21 9.88 15.63 1.09
C LYS A 21 9.24 16.09 2.38
N PHE A 22 9.09 17.39 2.53
CA PHE A 22 8.24 17.97 3.57
C PHE A 22 6.76 17.76 3.23
N ILE A 23 5.90 17.94 4.23
CA ILE A 23 4.43 17.77 4.13
C ILE A 23 3.76 18.58 3.00
N ASP A 24 4.41 19.65 2.56
CA ASP A 24 3.93 20.53 1.49
C ASP A 24 4.46 20.15 0.10
N GLY A 25 5.24 19.08 0.02
CA GLY A 25 5.85 18.58 -1.21
C GLY A 25 7.22 19.18 -1.54
N THR A 26 7.71 20.15 -0.78
CA THR A 26 9.03 20.74 -1.00
C THR A 26 10.14 19.83 -0.46
N THR A 27 11.36 19.99 -0.97
CA THR A 27 12.55 19.26 -0.48
C THR A 27 13.53 20.15 0.26
N VAL A 28 13.27 21.46 0.31
CA VAL A 28 14.16 22.46 0.92
C VAL A 28 13.37 23.37 1.83
N ALA A 29 13.83 23.53 3.07
CA ALA A 29 13.27 24.46 4.02
C ALA A 29 14.40 25.28 4.67
N ASN A 30 14.16 26.58 4.87
CA ASN A 30 15.16 27.50 5.40
C ASN A 30 14.70 28.10 6.72
N MET A 31 15.65 28.34 7.62
CA MET A 31 15.44 29.00 8.91
C MET A 31 16.51 30.07 9.15
N ARG A 32 16.15 31.12 9.89
CA ARG A 32 17.01 32.25 10.21
C ARG A 32 17.11 32.43 11.72
N CYS A 33 18.26 32.88 12.21
CA CYS A 33 18.44 33.25 13.60
C CYS A 33 18.02 34.72 13.78
N LEU A 34 17.02 34.98 14.64
CA LEU A 34 16.60 36.33 15.02
C LEU A 34 16.67 36.43 16.54
N GLU A 35 17.47 37.37 17.04
CA GLU A 35 17.61 37.61 18.49
C GLU A 35 17.97 36.34 19.29
N GLY A 36 18.74 35.43 18.67
CA GLY A 36 19.14 34.15 19.27
C GLY A 36 18.13 33.01 19.09
N GLU A 37 16.96 33.28 18.49
CA GLU A 37 15.94 32.27 18.22
C GLU A 37 15.90 31.90 16.73
N TRP A 38 16.00 30.60 16.45
CA TRP A 38 15.86 30.11 15.09
C TRP A 38 14.39 30.04 14.67
N ARG A 39 14.04 30.75 13.61
CA ARG A 39 12.68 30.79 13.08
C ARG A 39 12.65 30.35 11.62
N PRO A 40 11.66 29.52 11.20
CA PRO A 40 11.43 29.25 9.79
C PRO A 40 11.27 30.55 9.01
N THR A 41 11.81 30.57 7.80
CA THR A 41 11.63 31.70 6.86
C THR A 41 10.20 31.78 6.33
N ARG A 42 9.47 30.67 6.45
CA ARG A 42 8.07 30.50 6.06
C ARG A 42 7.16 30.73 7.26
N ALA A 43 6.25 31.69 7.15
CA ALA A 43 5.37 32.11 8.24
C ALA A 43 4.29 31.06 8.60
N ASP A 44 3.99 30.14 7.69
CA ASP A 44 3.08 29.01 7.92
C ASP A 44 3.71 27.92 8.81
N PHE A 45 5.02 27.95 9.03
CA PHE A 45 5.74 26.97 9.84
C PHE A 45 6.16 27.58 11.20
N SER A 46 5.70 26.98 12.28
CA SER A 46 6.20 27.24 13.63
C SER A 46 7.58 26.62 13.84
N THR A 47 7.82 25.44 13.26
CA THR A 47 9.11 24.74 13.20
C THR A 47 9.28 24.09 11.82
N ILE A 48 10.52 23.76 11.45
CA ILE A 48 10.77 22.98 10.22
C ILE A 48 10.30 21.54 10.47
N PRO A 49 9.31 21.00 9.73
CA PRO A 49 8.84 19.62 9.92
C PRO A 49 9.89 18.61 9.47
N ASP A 50 9.71 17.34 9.84
CA ASP A 50 10.58 16.26 9.37
C ASP A 50 10.31 15.94 7.89
N CYS A 51 11.33 15.44 7.19
CA CYS A 51 11.19 14.92 5.84
C CYS A 51 10.60 13.51 5.87
N GLU A 52 9.47 13.33 5.19
CA GLU A 52 8.75 12.07 5.04
C GLU A 52 9.10 11.39 3.72
N PRO A 53 9.06 10.05 3.66
CA PRO A 53 9.30 9.32 2.42
C PRO A 53 8.25 9.68 1.35
N GLU A 54 8.71 9.76 0.11
CA GLU A 54 7.88 10.00 -1.05
C GLU A 54 7.59 8.71 -1.82
N CYS A 55 6.34 8.58 -2.24
CA CYS A 55 5.88 7.54 -3.16
C CYS A 55 5.52 8.20 -4.49
N ASN A 56 6.14 7.74 -5.58
CA ASN A 56 5.82 8.16 -6.93
C ASN A 56 5.69 6.93 -7.85
N PRO A 57 4.47 6.57 -8.29
CA PRO A 57 3.20 7.27 -8.07
C PRO A 57 2.74 7.28 -6.61
N ALA A 58 1.92 8.27 -6.26
CA ALA A 58 1.37 8.41 -4.91
C ALA A 58 0.47 7.23 -4.54
N CYS A 59 0.45 6.88 -3.24
CA CYS A 59 -0.49 5.92 -2.70
C CYS A 59 -1.93 6.41 -2.90
N GLN A 60 -2.83 5.52 -3.30
CA GLN A 60 -4.23 5.79 -3.57
C GLN A 60 -5.11 5.35 -2.39
N ASN A 61 -6.39 5.73 -2.44
CA ASN A 61 -7.42 5.24 -1.52
C ASN A 61 -7.10 5.39 -0.02
N GLY A 62 -6.36 6.44 0.34
CA GLY A 62 -5.95 6.70 1.73
C GLY A 62 -4.72 5.91 2.19
N GLY A 63 -3.96 5.31 1.26
CA GLY A 63 -2.68 4.69 1.57
C GLY A 63 -1.63 5.70 2.04
N ILE A 64 -0.74 5.25 2.92
CA ILE A 64 0.33 6.07 3.52
C ILE A 64 1.68 5.59 2.99
N CYS A 65 2.55 6.51 2.59
CA CYS A 65 3.90 6.16 2.17
C CYS A 65 4.75 5.87 3.42
N LEU A 66 5.03 4.59 3.70
CA LEU A 66 5.83 4.19 4.87
C LEU A 66 7.33 4.25 4.60
N SER A 67 7.71 4.01 3.35
CA SER A 67 9.08 4.13 2.87
C SER A 67 9.04 4.51 1.40
N ILE A 68 10.19 4.87 0.82
CA ILE A 68 10.25 5.33 -0.57
C ILE A 68 9.55 4.30 -1.49
N ASN A 69 8.50 4.75 -2.17
CA ASN A 69 7.67 3.93 -3.06
C ASN A 69 6.99 2.70 -2.43
N THR A 70 6.87 2.63 -1.10
CA THR A 70 6.15 1.56 -0.41
C THR A 70 4.94 2.12 0.33
N CYS A 71 3.76 1.70 -0.11
CA CYS A 71 2.49 2.11 0.47
C CYS A 71 2.02 1.12 1.54
N GLN A 72 1.56 1.64 2.67
CA GLN A 72 0.68 0.92 3.58
C GLN A 72 -0.77 1.16 3.17
N CYS A 73 -1.46 0.08 2.84
CA CYS A 73 -2.84 0.15 2.42
C CYS A 73 -3.81 0.05 3.60
N PRO A 74 -4.89 0.84 3.60
CA PRO A 74 -5.98 0.63 4.54
C PRO A 74 -6.71 -0.68 4.25
N ASP A 75 -7.48 -1.13 5.23
CA ASP A 75 -8.32 -2.31 5.09
C ASP A 75 -9.26 -2.16 3.88
N GLY A 76 -9.28 -3.18 3.03
CA GLY A 76 -10.10 -3.19 1.82
C GLY A 76 -9.38 -2.74 0.53
N TYR A 77 -8.11 -2.35 0.59
CA TYR A 77 -7.32 -2.01 -0.60
C TYR A 77 -6.00 -2.79 -0.69
N ARG A 78 -5.55 -3.01 -1.92
CA ARG A 78 -4.44 -3.89 -2.28
C ARG A 78 -3.68 -3.33 -3.48
N GLY A 79 -2.52 -3.91 -3.76
CA GLY A 79 -1.60 -3.50 -4.80
C GLY A 79 -0.55 -2.50 -4.32
N PRO A 80 0.49 -2.25 -5.13
CA PRO A 80 1.67 -1.48 -4.74
C PRO A 80 1.38 0.00 -4.43
N GLN A 81 0.26 0.54 -4.90
CA GLN A 81 -0.22 1.89 -4.58
C GLN A 81 -1.61 1.86 -3.94
N CYS A 82 -2.06 0.73 -3.40
CA CYS A 82 -3.40 0.58 -2.84
C CYS A 82 -4.51 0.89 -3.85
N GLN A 83 -4.24 0.67 -5.15
CA GLN A 83 -5.13 1.03 -6.25
C GLN A 83 -6.28 0.04 -6.45
N TYR A 84 -6.14 -1.20 -5.98
CA TYR A 84 -7.12 -2.26 -6.20
C TYR A 84 -8.00 -2.46 -4.96
N SER A 85 -9.31 -2.62 -5.17
CA SER A 85 -10.20 -3.01 -4.07
C SER A 85 -10.00 -4.49 -3.74
N ALA A 86 -9.88 -4.82 -2.45
CA ALA A 86 -9.81 -6.20 -1.98
C ALA A 86 -11.08 -6.99 -2.36
N SER A 87 -12.22 -6.31 -2.48
CA SER A 87 -13.50 -6.90 -2.94
C SER A 87 -13.48 -7.33 -4.41
N ALA A 88 -12.46 -6.92 -5.18
CA ALA A 88 -12.23 -7.45 -6.53
C ALA A 88 -12.15 -8.98 -6.50
N CYS A 89 -11.50 -9.54 -5.48
CA CYS A 89 -11.34 -10.97 -5.25
C CYS A 89 -12.25 -11.53 -4.14
N ASP A 90 -13.49 -11.01 -4.05
CA ASP A 90 -14.49 -11.57 -3.11
C ASP A 90 -14.80 -13.04 -3.45
N MET A 91 -14.73 -13.92 -2.43
CA MET A 91 -15.01 -15.35 -2.57
C MET A 91 -16.39 -15.68 -3.14
N ARG A 92 -17.37 -14.79 -2.97
CA ARG A 92 -18.70 -14.96 -3.57
C ARG A 92 -18.64 -15.01 -5.10
N LYS A 93 -17.62 -14.38 -5.71
CA LYS A 93 -17.39 -14.43 -7.17
C LYS A 93 -16.81 -15.76 -7.65
N LEU A 94 -16.22 -16.55 -6.77
CA LEU A 94 -15.70 -17.89 -7.11
C LEU A 94 -16.84 -18.87 -7.42
N ALA A 95 -18.04 -18.64 -6.87
CA ALA A 95 -19.22 -19.47 -7.08
C ALA A 95 -19.04 -20.98 -6.74
N PHE A 96 -18.22 -21.29 -5.72
CA PHE A 96 -18.02 -22.65 -5.23
C PHE A 96 -19.02 -23.01 -4.11
N ASN A 97 -19.55 -24.23 -4.12
CA ASN A 97 -20.58 -24.71 -3.18
C ASN A 97 -20.04 -25.55 -2.00
N GLY A 98 -18.73 -25.66 -1.84
CA GLY A 98 -18.08 -26.41 -0.76
C GLY A 98 -17.29 -25.51 0.21
N GLY A 99 -16.44 -26.15 1.02
CA GLY A 99 -15.53 -25.45 1.94
C GLY A 99 -14.25 -24.98 1.25
N TYR A 100 -13.59 -23.97 1.79
CA TYR A 100 -12.35 -23.45 1.22
C TYR A 100 -11.40 -22.93 2.30
N SER A 101 -10.12 -22.87 1.96
CA SER A 101 -9.07 -22.28 2.80
C SER A 101 -8.24 -21.36 1.93
N CYS A 102 -8.27 -20.07 2.26
CA CYS A 102 -7.65 -19.03 1.45
C CYS A 102 -6.50 -18.35 2.18
N PHE A 103 -5.53 -17.88 1.40
CA PHE A 103 -4.42 -17.05 1.82
C PHE A 103 -4.15 -16.01 0.74
N GLY A 104 -3.58 -14.87 1.10
CA GLY A 104 -3.30 -13.82 0.13
C GLY A 104 -2.30 -12.81 0.67
N ASP A 105 -1.88 -11.94 -0.23
CA ASP A 105 -0.93 -10.86 -0.01
C ASP A 105 -1.47 -9.57 -0.63
N ASP A 106 -0.59 -8.64 -1.00
CA ASP A 106 -0.95 -7.38 -1.62
C ASP A 106 -1.31 -7.50 -3.11
N ASP A 107 -0.95 -8.60 -3.77
CA ASP A 107 -1.15 -8.79 -5.21
C ASP A 107 -2.21 -9.86 -5.52
N THR A 108 -2.31 -10.89 -4.69
CA THR A 108 -3.13 -12.07 -4.95
C THR A 108 -3.97 -12.54 -3.76
N TYR A 109 -5.03 -13.27 -4.09
CA TYR A 109 -5.86 -14.01 -3.15
C TYR A 109 -6.10 -15.43 -3.67
N SER A 110 -5.52 -16.42 -2.99
CA SER A 110 -5.46 -17.83 -3.43
C SER A 110 -6.23 -18.74 -2.49
N CYS A 111 -7.04 -19.62 -3.05
CA CYS A 111 -7.94 -20.49 -2.30
C CYS A 111 -7.80 -21.96 -2.69
N LYS A 112 -7.68 -22.82 -1.68
CA LYS A 112 -7.80 -24.27 -1.82
C LYS A 112 -9.24 -24.69 -1.52
N LEU A 113 -9.86 -25.45 -2.42
CA LEU A 113 -11.25 -25.90 -2.32
C LEU A 113 -11.32 -27.30 -1.72
N ASN A 114 -12.38 -27.56 -0.96
CA ASN A 114 -12.64 -28.84 -0.30
C ASN A 114 -14.14 -29.19 -0.37
N CYS A 115 -14.45 -30.41 -0.80
CA CYS A 115 -15.82 -30.91 -0.77
C CYS A 115 -16.13 -31.64 0.56
N PRO A 116 -17.36 -31.55 1.07
CA PRO A 116 -17.76 -32.26 2.29
C PRO A 116 -17.73 -33.78 2.10
N SER A 117 -17.65 -34.52 3.21
CA SER A 117 -17.67 -35.98 3.21
C SER A 117 -18.91 -36.53 2.47
N GLY A 118 -18.69 -37.50 1.59
CA GLY A 118 -19.75 -38.08 0.76
C GLY A 118 -20.03 -37.32 -0.55
N SER A 119 -19.29 -36.25 -0.84
CA SER A 119 -19.31 -35.58 -2.15
C SER A 119 -17.93 -35.61 -2.82
N SER A 120 -17.91 -35.42 -4.14
CA SER A 120 -16.71 -35.36 -4.97
C SER A 120 -16.73 -34.13 -5.88
N PHE A 121 -15.59 -33.74 -6.43
CA PHE A 121 -15.53 -32.64 -7.40
C PHE A 121 -16.11 -33.07 -8.74
N SER A 122 -16.89 -32.18 -9.38
CA SER A 122 -17.44 -32.36 -10.73
C SER A 122 -16.37 -32.54 -11.81
N THR A 123 -15.22 -31.89 -11.62
CA THR A 123 -14.04 -31.95 -12.49
C THR A 123 -12.77 -31.99 -11.63
N PRO A 124 -11.64 -32.50 -12.15
CA PRO A 124 -10.38 -32.53 -11.41
C PRO A 124 -10.01 -31.13 -10.89
N PRO A 125 -9.84 -30.94 -9.56
CA PRO A 125 -9.56 -29.62 -9.00
C PRO A 125 -8.10 -29.22 -9.21
N ALA A 126 -7.86 -27.92 -9.39
CA ALA A 126 -6.54 -27.33 -9.27
C ALA A 126 -6.05 -27.30 -7.80
N ALA A 127 -4.75 -27.14 -7.59
CA ALA A 127 -4.16 -27.01 -6.26
C ALA A 127 -4.67 -25.76 -5.53
N HIS A 128 -4.75 -24.63 -6.25
CA HIS A 128 -5.26 -23.36 -5.79
C HIS A 128 -5.98 -22.63 -6.91
N TYR A 129 -6.98 -21.85 -6.54
CA TYR A 129 -7.65 -20.89 -7.41
C TYR A 129 -7.26 -19.49 -6.94
N THR A 130 -6.54 -18.77 -7.79
CA THR A 130 -5.89 -17.51 -7.47
C THR A 130 -6.56 -16.38 -8.21
N CYS A 131 -6.93 -15.33 -7.48
CA CYS A 131 -7.39 -14.08 -8.02
C CYS A 131 -6.31 -13.02 -7.86
N LEU A 132 -5.90 -12.40 -8.96
CA LEU A 132 -5.07 -11.20 -8.95
C LEU A 132 -5.97 -10.00 -8.67
N TYR A 133 -5.66 -9.13 -7.71
CA TYR A 133 -6.51 -7.96 -7.43
C TYR A 133 -6.59 -7.00 -8.63
N SER A 134 -5.58 -7.02 -9.51
CA SER A 134 -5.57 -6.27 -10.76
C SER A 134 -6.60 -6.74 -11.78
N THR A 135 -6.94 -8.03 -11.80
CA THR A 135 -7.92 -8.60 -12.74
C THR A 135 -9.28 -8.85 -12.08
N GLY A 136 -9.30 -9.16 -10.78
CA GLY A 136 -10.52 -9.51 -10.05
C GLY A 136 -11.16 -10.83 -10.49
N VAL A 137 -10.41 -11.68 -11.21
CA VAL A 137 -10.88 -12.96 -11.74
C VAL A 137 -10.08 -14.09 -11.11
N PHE A 138 -10.78 -15.08 -10.55
CA PHE A 138 -10.16 -16.30 -10.07
C PHE A 138 -9.79 -17.22 -11.23
N GLU A 139 -8.56 -17.71 -11.24
CA GLU A 139 -8.05 -18.67 -12.21
C GLU A 139 -7.44 -19.89 -11.50
N PRO A 140 -7.48 -21.09 -12.09
CA PRO A 140 -8.01 -21.40 -13.41
C PRO A 140 -9.55 -21.51 -13.45
N GLN A 141 -10.14 -21.32 -14.63
CA GLN A 141 -11.55 -21.57 -14.93
C GLN A 141 -11.69 -22.83 -15.82
N PRO A 142 -12.80 -23.58 -15.76
CA PRO A 142 -13.97 -23.38 -14.89
C PRO A 142 -13.73 -23.85 -13.44
N ILE A 143 -14.37 -23.19 -12.48
CA ILE A 143 -14.38 -23.64 -11.07
C ILE A 143 -15.22 -24.92 -10.94
N PRO A 144 -14.71 -26.02 -10.36
CA PRO A 144 -15.49 -27.23 -10.11
C PRO A 144 -16.56 -26.97 -9.05
N HIS A 145 -17.56 -27.83 -8.95
CA HIS A 145 -18.53 -27.84 -7.85
C HIS A 145 -18.54 -29.22 -7.19
N CYS A 146 -19.00 -29.28 -5.94
CA CYS A 146 -19.20 -30.53 -5.21
C CYS A 146 -20.51 -31.19 -5.65
N VAL A 147 -20.42 -32.47 -6.02
CA VAL A 147 -21.54 -33.33 -6.40
C VAL A 147 -21.61 -34.54 -5.46
N PHE A 148 -22.83 -34.98 -5.13
CA PHE A 148 -23.09 -36.17 -4.31
C PHE A 148 -23.41 -37.38 -5.19
#